data_AF-A0A7G8VG28-F1
#
_entry.id   AF-A0A7G8VG28-F1
#
_cell.length_a   1.000
_cell.length_b   1.000
_cell.length_c   1.000
_cell.angle_alpha   90.00
_cell.angle_beta   90.00
_cell.angle_gamma   90.00
#
_symmetry.space_group_name_H-M   'P 1'
#
loop_
_entity.id
_entity.type
_entity.pdbx_description
1 polymer ?
#
loop_
_entity_poly.entity_id
_entity_poly.type
_entity_poly.pdbx_seq_one_letter_code
_entity_poly.pdbx_strand_id
1 'polypeptide(L)'
;MASSTNYTPALVVGMLILALVMYLRERRASRNDDVSDPLLQRQLALGAIYGRLNSMDERTLSGRKDMRHAKEVKQMLETVWHVGGREAPARMREQMNAGLQSGHRSDPGLCRQAERLAAEERAQAGQAVDAGASASLAHRALLAWDVARYANLARHGFYVGYLTRTEALGFLRQAHELSFDQFGSWADFGEGVLFSKRVFDAQLTPAEKEAVSHYDDLADAMHALLRDPQSAWNRVAWAASR
;
A
#
# COMPACT_ATOMS: atom_id res chain seq x y z
N MET A 1 50.43 10.57 17.58
CA MET A 1 49.10 11.07 17.97
C MET A 1 48.04 10.15 17.36
N ALA A 2 47.45 9.26 18.15
CA ALA A 2 46.19 8.59 17.85
C ALA A 2 45.61 8.14 19.19
N SER A 3 44.60 8.85 19.68
CA SER A 3 43.87 8.50 20.90
C SER A 3 42.88 7.39 20.53
N SER A 4 43.14 6.17 21.00
CA SER A 4 42.17 5.08 20.95
C SER A 4 41.15 5.30 22.07
N THR A 5 39.96 5.77 21.72
CA THR A 5 38.79 5.76 22.61
C THR A 5 38.41 4.31 22.89
N ASN A 6 38.94 3.76 23.99
CA ASN A 6 38.52 2.49 24.55
C ASN A 6 37.11 2.64 25.13
N TYR A 7 36.10 2.22 24.37
CA TYR A 7 34.75 2.07 24.90
C TYR A 7 34.76 0.93 25.92
N THR A 8 34.53 1.26 27.20
CA THR A 8 34.46 0.25 28.25
C THR A 8 33.32 -0.75 27.95
N PRO A 9 33.51 -2.06 28.18
CA PRO A 9 32.51 -3.10 27.93
C PRO A 9 31.13 -2.80 28.53
N ALA A 10 31.09 -2.09 29.65
CA ALA A 10 29.87 -1.65 30.32
C ALA A 10 28.99 -0.70 29.48
N LEU A 11 29.59 0.18 28.67
CA LEU A 11 28.86 1.10 27.77
C LEU A 11 28.21 0.34 26.61
N VAL A 12 28.92 -0.64 26.05
CA VAL A 12 28.40 -1.49 24.97
C VAL A 12 27.23 -2.35 25.46
N VAL A 13 27.36 -2.95 26.65
CA VAL A 13 26.27 -3.71 27.28
C VAL A 13 25.07 -2.81 27.60
N GLY A 14 25.30 -1.59 28.10
CA GLY A 14 24.24 -0.62 28.37
C GLY A 14 23.46 -0.21 27.12
N MET A 15 24.15 0.03 26.00
CA MET A 15 23.51 0.33 24.71
C MET A 15 22.72 -0.84 24.14
N LEU A 16 23.21 -2.07 24.29
CA LEU A 16 22.48 -3.28 23.85
C LEU A 16 21.22 -3.53 24.69
N ILE A 17 21.29 -3.29 26.00
CA ILE A 17 20.12 -3.40 26.88
C ILE A 17 19.11 -2.29 26.54
N LEU A 18 19.55 -1.06 26.29
CA LEU A 18 18.66 0.03 25.89
C LEU A 18 18.00 -0.25 24.54
N ALA A 19 18.76 -0.73 23.55
CA ALA A 19 18.24 -1.14 22.25
C ALA A 19 17.26 -2.32 22.38
N LEU A 20 17.53 -3.29 23.25
CA LEU A 20 16.63 -4.40 23.54
C LEU A 20 15.36 -3.92 24.24
N VAL A 21 15.46 -3.00 25.20
CA VAL A 21 14.31 -2.42 25.92
C VAL A 21 13.46 -1.57 24.98
N MET A 22 14.07 -0.78 24.10
CA MET A 22 13.37 -0.03 23.05
C MET A 22 12.69 -0.98 22.06
N TYR A 23 13.41 -2.00 21.59
CA TYR A 23 12.87 -3.05 20.72
C TYR A 23 11.70 -3.79 21.36
N LEU A 24 11.79 -4.14 22.64
CA LEU A 24 10.73 -4.82 23.38
C LEU A 24 9.54 -3.88 23.67
N ARG A 25 9.78 -2.58 23.93
CA ARG A 25 8.71 -1.58 24.07
C ARG A 25 7.97 -1.35 22.77
N GLU A 26 8.69 -1.22 21.67
CA GLU A 26 8.13 -1.08 20.32
C GLU A 26 7.36 -2.35 19.91
N ARG A 27 7.88 -3.53 20.27
CA ARG A 27 7.22 -4.84 20.05
C ARG A 27 6.00 -5.07 20.95
N ARG A 28 5.95 -4.43 22.12
CA ARG A 28 4.79 -4.49 23.04
C ARG A 28 3.71 -3.51 22.61
N ALA A 29 4.10 -2.31 22.15
CA ALA A 29 3.19 -1.34 21.52
C ALA A 29 2.60 -1.90 20.21
N SER A 30 3.39 -2.61 19.40
CA SER A 30 2.91 -3.27 18.17
C SER A 30 1.96 -4.45 18.42
N ARG A 31 1.81 -4.94 19.65
CA ARG A 31 0.97 -6.13 19.96
C ARG A 31 -0.38 -5.77 20.57
N ASN A 32 -0.57 -4.55 21.07
CA ASN A 32 -1.77 -4.18 21.83
C ASN A 32 -2.60 -3.03 21.23
N ASP A 33 -2.02 -2.13 20.41
CA ASP A 33 -2.73 -0.92 19.98
C ASP A 33 -3.34 -1.00 18.56
N ASP A 34 -2.95 -1.99 17.74
CA ASP A 34 -3.35 -2.06 16.32
C ASP A 34 -4.82 -2.47 16.11
N VAL A 35 -5.47 -3.16 17.06
CA VAL A 35 -6.70 -3.94 16.78
C VAL A 35 -8.01 -3.18 17.03
N SER A 36 -8.01 -2.11 17.83
CA SER A 36 -9.27 -1.47 18.29
C SER A 36 -9.56 -0.07 17.73
N ASP A 37 -8.58 0.64 17.15
CA ASP A 37 -8.80 1.96 16.56
C ASP A 37 -9.43 1.83 15.16
N PRO A 38 -10.70 2.23 14.95
CA PRO A 38 -11.37 2.12 13.67
C PRO A 38 -10.71 2.96 12.57
N LEU A 39 -10.08 4.08 12.91
CA LEU A 39 -9.38 4.91 11.93
C LEU A 39 -8.13 4.21 11.43
N LEU A 40 -7.32 3.66 12.35
CA LEU A 40 -6.16 2.87 11.99
C LEU A 40 -6.53 1.62 11.18
N GLN A 41 -7.61 0.92 11.57
CA GLN A 41 -8.11 -0.23 10.82
C GLN A 41 -8.49 0.15 9.38
N ARG A 42 -9.14 1.31 9.19
CA ARG A 42 -9.47 1.82 7.86
C ARG A 42 -8.22 2.15 7.05
N GLN A 43 -7.24 2.80 7.66
CA GLN A 43 -5.96 3.13 7.04
C GLN A 43 -5.21 1.87 6.59
N LEU A 44 -5.19 0.82 7.41
CA LEU A 44 -4.59 -0.48 7.07
C LEU A 44 -5.35 -1.19 5.95
N ALA A 45 -6.68 -1.07 5.94
CA ALA A 45 -7.58 -1.71 4.98
C ALA A 45 -7.42 -1.19 3.55
N LEU A 46 -6.87 0.00 3.33
CA LEU A 46 -6.54 0.53 2.00
C LEU A 46 -5.58 -0.38 1.23
N GLY A 47 -4.63 -1.01 1.93
CA GLY A 47 -3.67 -1.95 1.35
C GLY A 47 -4.16 -3.40 1.32
N ALA A 48 -5.38 -3.70 1.77
CA ALA A 48 -5.82 -5.06 2.02
C ALA A 48 -5.87 -5.94 0.75
N ILE A 49 -6.20 -5.37 -0.41
CA ILE A 49 -6.19 -6.10 -1.70
C ILE A 49 -4.80 -6.71 -1.94
N TYR A 50 -3.75 -5.90 -1.86
CA TYR A 50 -2.39 -6.40 -2.01
C TYR A 50 -1.91 -7.20 -0.80
N GLY A 51 -2.42 -6.91 0.40
CA GLY A 51 -2.17 -7.72 1.59
C GLY A 51 -2.59 -9.17 1.34
N ARG A 52 -3.80 -9.39 0.80
CA ARG A 52 -4.33 -10.72 0.50
C ARG A 52 -3.54 -11.43 -0.58
N LEU A 53 -3.17 -10.72 -1.66
CA LEU A 53 -2.29 -11.25 -2.71
C LEU A 53 -0.93 -11.71 -2.17
N ASN A 54 -0.39 -10.98 -1.19
CA ASN A 54 0.92 -11.28 -0.59
C ASN A 54 0.84 -12.09 0.70
N SER A 55 -0.33 -12.66 1.03
CA SER A 55 -0.57 -13.42 2.27
C SER A 55 -0.21 -12.67 3.57
N MET A 56 -0.36 -11.34 3.57
CA MET A 56 -0.21 -10.50 4.75
C MET A 56 -1.55 -10.31 5.48
N ASP A 57 -1.51 -10.28 6.81
CA ASP A 57 -2.68 -9.98 7.63
C ASP A 57 -3.20 -8.56 7.35
N GLU A 58 -4.43 -8.45 6.86
CA GLU A 58 -5.02 -7.19 6.38
C GLU A 58 -5.19 -6.12 7.47
N ARG A 59 -5.20 -6.50 8.75
CA ARG A 59 -5.65 -5.69 9.89
C ARG A 59 -4.53 -5.24 10.82
N THR A 60 -3.29 -5.60 10.52
CA THR A 60 -2.13 -5.26 11.33
C THR A 60 -1.04 -4.63 10.47
N LEU A 61 -0.20 -3.82 11.09
CA LEU A 61 0.86 -3.12 10.35
C LEU A 61 1.95 -4.08 9.85
N SER A 62 2.24 -5.17 10.59
CA SER A 62 3.28 -6.14 10.23
C SER A 62 2.84 -7.60 10.19
N GLY A 63 1.65 -7.95 10.69
CA GLY A 63 1.30 -9.35 10.93
C GLY A 63 2.34 -10.10 11.79
N ARG A 64 2.43 -11.42 11.60
CA ARG A 64 3.45 -12.27 12.23
C ARG A 64 4.77 -12.15 11.45
N LYS A 65 5.83 -11.67 12.11
CA LYS A 65 7.17 -11.63 11.49
C LYS A 65 7.70 -13.04 11.25
N ASP A 66 7.89 -13.35 9.97
CA ASP A 66 8.60 -14.51 9.46
C ASP A 66 9.84 -14.08 8.66
N MET A 67 10.99 -14.70 8.96
CA MET A 67 12.27 -14.37 8.35
C MET A 67 12.33 -14.77 6.87
N ARG A 68 11.63 -15.83 6.45
CA ARG A 68 11.56 -16.20 5.03
C ARG A 68 10.78 -15.15 4.27
N HIS A 69 9.58 -14.83 4.73
CA HIS A 69 8.76 -13.79 4.13
C HIS A 69 9.45 -12.41 4.15
N ALA A 70 10.21 -12.08 5.20
CA ALA A 70 10.97 -10.83 5.24
C ALA A 70 12.06 -10.75 4.15
N LYS A 71 12.65 -11.87 3.74
CA LYS A 71 13.58 -11.90 2.61
C LYS A 71 12.86 -11.70 1.27
N GLU A 72 11.71 -12.34 1.09
CA GLU A 72 10.87 -12.20 -0.11
C GLU A 72 10.41 -10.74 -0.29
N VAL A 73 9.92 -10.11 0.80
CA VAL A 73 9.53 -8.69 0.77
C VAL A 73 10.73 -7.80 0.44
N LYS A 74 11.91 -8.04 1.04
CA LYS A 74 13.12 -7.26 0.69
C LYS A 74 13.52 -7.43 -0.77
N GLN A 75 13.46 -8.65 -1.30
CA GLN A 75 13.77 -8.93 -2.70
C GLN A 75 12.78 -8.20 -3.63
N MET A 76 11.48 -8.29 -3.36
CA MET A 76 10.46 -7.57 -4.12
C MET A 76 10.66 -6.04 -4.06
N LEU A 77 10.99 -5.49 -2.89
CA LEU A 77 11.29 -4.06 -2.74
C LEU A 77 12.52 -3.67 -3.57
N GLU A 78 13.55 -4.51 -3.64
CA GLU A 78 14.75 -4.24 -4.41
C GLU A 78 14.51 -4.36 -5.93
N THR A 79 13.79 -5.38 -6.39
CA THR A 79 13.61 -5.65 -7.82
C THR A 79 12.52 -4.80 -8.45
N VAL A 80 11.39 -4.61 -7.76
CA VAL A 80 10.20 -3.92 -8.29
C VAL A 80 10.19 -2.44 -7.92
N TRP A 81 10.68 -2.10 -6.73
CA TRP A 81 10.64 -0.72 -6.22
C TRP A 81 12.02 -0.06 -6.17
N HIS A 82 13.09 -0.79 -6.52
CA HIS A 82 14.47 -0.30 -6.47
C HIS A 82 14.91 0.20 -5.07
N VAL A 83 14.27 -0.34 -4.03
CA VAL A 83 14.53 -0.08 -2.62
C VAL A 83 15.36 -1.22 -2.03
N GLY A 84 16.68 -1.10 -2.12
CA GLY A 84 17.63 -2.13 -1.69
C GLY A 84 18.95 -1.58 -1.15
N GLY A 85 19.79 -2.48 -0.65
CA GLY A 85 21.12 -2.15 -0.14
C GLY A 85 21.11 -1.28 1.13
N ARG A 86 22.23 -0.58 1.36
CA ARG A 86 22.45 0.25 2.57
C ARG A 86 21.54 1.48 2.62
N GLU A 87 21.08 1.96 1.48
CA GLU A 87 20.26 3.16 1.34
C GLU A 87 18.75 2.85 1.36
N ALA A 88 18.36 1.58 1.50
CA ALA A 88 16.96 1.16 1.40
C ALA A 88 16.01 1.98 2.30
N PRO A 89 16.35 2.32 3.57
CA PRO A 89 15.47 3.18 4.36
C PRO A 89 15.26 4.58 3.74
N ALA A 90 16.31 5.20 3.21
CA ALA A 90 16.20 6.53 2.61
C ALA A 90 15.39 6.48 1.30
N ARG A 91 15.68 5.52 0.43
CA ARG A 91 14.95 5.30 -0.83
C ARG A 91 13.48 4.95 -0.60
N MET A 92 13.18 4.18 0.45
CA MET A 92 11.79 3.90 0.85
C MET A 92 11.03 5.20 1.13
N ARG A 93 11.60 6.12 1.92
CA ARG A 93 10.96 7.41 2.24
C ARG A 93 10.79 8.28 1.00
N GLU A 94 11.81 8.33 0.15
CA GLU A 94 11.77 9.06 -1.11
C GLU A 94 10.63 8.56 -2.02
N GLN A 95 10.57 7.25 -2.25
CA GLN A 95 9.52 6.60 -3.06
C GLN A 95 8.12 6.86 -2.49
N MET A 96 7.95 6.72 -1.18
CA MET A 96 6.67 6.99 -0.51
C MET A 96 6.23 8.46 -0.66
N ASN A 97 7.16 9.41 -0.46
CA ASN A 97 6.85 10.84 -0.59
C ASN A 97 6.55 11.23 -2.04
N ALA A 98 7.35 10.76 -3.00
CA ALA A 98 7.15 11.04 -4.42
C ALA A 98 5.80 10.49 -4.90
N GLY A 99 5.44 9.27 -4.50
CA GLY A 99 4.16 8.68 -4.89
C GLY A 99 2.94 9.41 -4.30
N LEU A 100 3.04 9.82 -3.04
CA LEU A 100 1.97 10.60 -2.40
C LEU A 100 1.79 11.98 -3.03
N GLN A 101 2.83 12.60 -3.59
CA GLN A 101 2.75 13.91 -4.25
C GLN A 101 2.36 13.83 -5.72
N SER A 102 2.97 12.90 -6.46
CA SER A 102 2.90 12.82 -7.92
C SER A 102 2.94 11.36 -8.38
N GLY A 103 1.95 10.58 -7.94
CA GLY A 103 1.77 9.18 -8.36
C GLY A 103 1.28 9.05 -9.81
N HIS A 104 0.77 7.87 -10.17
CA HIS A 104 0.33 7.59 -11.54
C HIS A 104 -0.83 8.51 -11.98
N ARG A 105 -1.61 9.02 -11.01
CA ARG A 105 -2.68 10.01 -11.25
C ARG A 105 -2.19 11.37 -11.77
N SER A 106 -0.88 11.61 -11.77
CA SER A 106 -0.25 12.81 -12.28
C SER A 106 0.50 12.57 -13.61
N ASP A 107 0.57 11.33 -14.08
CA ASP A 107 1.21 11.00 -15.36
C ASP A 107 0.25 11.33 -16.53
N PRO A 108 0.59 12.28 -17.41
CA PRO A 108 -0.32 12.69 -18.48
C PRO A 108 -0.63 11.58 -19.50
N GLY A 109 0.29 10.63 -19.70
CA GLY A 109 0.10 9.50 -20.61
C GLY A 109 -0.93 8.52 -20.05
N LEU A 110 -0.76 8.13 -18.79
CA LEU A 110 -1.68 7.25 -18.07
C LEU A 110 -3.05 7.88 -17.89
N CYS A 111 -3.14 9.18 -17.57
CA CYS A 111 -4.41 9.89 -17.49
C CYS A 111 -5.18 9.82 -18.82
N ARG A 112 -4.54 10.15 -19.95
CA ARG A 112 -5.18 10.05 -21.28
C ARG A 112 -5.58 8.62 -21.65
N GLN A 113 -4.80 7.63 -21.23
CA GLN A 113 -5.16 6.23 -21.47
C GLN A 113 -6.37 5.81 -20.64
N ALA A 114 -6.39 6.16 -19.37
CA ALA A 114 -7.50 5.89 -18.47
C ALA A 114 -8.79 6.59 -18.93
N GLU A 115 -8.70 7.84 -19.41
CA GLU A 115 -9.82 8.59 -19.98
C GLU A 115 -10.42 7.91 -21.22
N ARG A 116 -9.56 7.40 -22.12
CA ARG A 116 -10.00 6.66 -23.31
C ARG A 116 -10.73 5.38 -22.93
N LEU A 117 -10.14 4.57 -22.04
CA LEU A 117 -10.78 3.35 -21.56
C LEU A 117 -12.12 3.64 -20.87
N ALA A 118 -12.21 4.71 -20.09
CA ALA A 118 -13.44 5.12 -19.42
C ALA A 118 -14.54 5.51 -20.43
N ALA A 119 -14.17 6.23 -21.49
CA ALA A 119 -15.08 6.58 -22.58
C ALA A 119 -15.55 5.35 -23.35
N GLU A 120 -14.66 4.40 -23.62
CA GLU A 120 -14.97 3.13 -24.31
C GLU A 120 -15.95 2.28 -23.50
N GLU A 121 -15.73 2.10 -22.20
CA GLU A 121 -16.64 1.32 -21.33
C GLU A 121 -18.03 1.95 -21.24
N ARG A 122 -18.11 3.28 -21.19
CA ARG A 122 -19.40 4.00 -21.23
C ARG A 122 -20.12 3.79 -22.55
N ALA A 123 -19.41 3.90 -23.66
CA ALA A 123 -19.99 3.68 -24.98
C ALA A 123 -20.52 2.24 -25.13
N GLN A 124 -19.75 1.25 -24.67
CA GLN A 124 -20.16 -0.16 -24.66
C GLN A 124 -21.38 -0.41 -23.78
N ALA A 125 -21.51 0.31 -22.67
CA ALA A 125 -22.67 0.27 -21.78
C ALA A 125 -23.89 1.06 -22.31
N GLY A 126 -23.81 1.65 -23.51
CA GLY A 126 -24.88 2.49 -24.07
C GLY A 126 -25.10 3.81 -23.33
N GLN A 127 -24.12 4.22 -22.52
CA GLN A 127 -24.16 5.47 -21.76
C GLN A 127 -23.62 6.63 -22.61
N ALA A 128 -24.09 7.85 -22.32
CA ALA A 128 -23.52 9.04 -22.93
C ALA A 128 -22.03 9.18 -22.57
N VAL A 129 -21.20 9.36 -23.60
CA VAL A 129 -19.77 9.64 -23.42
C VAL A 129 -19.60 11.12 -23.10
N ASP A 130 -19.37 11.42 -21.83
CA ASP A 130 -19.05 12.76 -21.34
C ASP A 130 -17.57 12.83 -20.94
N ALA A 131 -16.83 13.78 -21.52
CA ALA A 131 -15.39 13.90 -21.29
C ALA A 131 -15.06 14.21 -19.82
N GLY A 132 -15.89 14.99 -19.14
CA GLY A 132 -15.71 15.31 -17.71
C GLY A 132 -15.90 14.09 -16.83
N ALA A 133 -16.93 13.29 -17.09
CA ALA A 133 -17.21 12.05 -16.37
C ALA A 133 -16.10 11.00 -16.59
N SER A 134 -15.60 10.87 -17.82
CA SER A 134 -14.48 9.97 -18.13
C SER A 134 -13.18 10.40 -17.44
N ALA A 135 -12.87 11.70 -17.44
CA ALA A 135 -11.70 12.24 -16.74
C ALA A 135 -11.80 12.06 -15.22
N SER A 136 -12.99 12.29 -14.64
CA SER A 136 -13.20 12.05 -13.22
C SER A 136 -13.03 10.57 -12.84
N LEU A 137 -13.60 9.65 -13.63
CA LEU A 137 -13.43 8.21 -13.40
C LEU A 137 -11.96 7.79 -13.52
N ALA A 138 -11.28 8.26 -14.57
CA ALA A 138 -9.87 7.99 -14.82
C ALA A 138 -8.98 8.44 -13.66
N HIS A 139 -9.17 9.68 -13.19
CA HIS A 139 -8.41 10.22 -12.08
C HIS A 139 -8.65 9.43 -10.78
N ARG A 140 -9.92 9.15 -10.46
CA ARG A 140 -10.29 8.36 -9.27
C ARG A 140 -9.70 6.95 -9.30
N ALA A 141 -9.74 6.28 -10.45
CA ALA A 141 -9.15 4.95 -10.60
C ALA A 141 -7.64 4.98 -10.32
N LEU A 142 -6.89 5.87 -11.00
CA LEU A 142 -5.44 5.99 -10.81
C LEU A 142 -5.06 6.33 -9.36
N LEU A 143 -5.87 7.17 -8.70
CA LEU A 143 -5.73 7.44 -7.28
C LEU A 143 -5.95 6.19 -6.40
N ALA A 144 -6.97 5.36 -6.70
CA ALA A 144 -7.21 4.11 -5.97
C ALA A 144 -5.99 3.19 -6.04
N TRP A 145 -5.41 3.04 -7.24
CA TRP A 145 -4.21 2.25 -7.48
C TRP A 145 -2.99 2.76 -6.69
N ASP A 146 -2.74 4.07 -6.76
CA ASP A 146 -1.69 4.74 -6.00
C ASP A 146 -1.84 4.46 -4.49
N VAL A 147 -3.03 4.73 -3.94
CA VAL A 147 -3.33 4.59 -2.51
C VAL A 147 -3.20 3.14 -2.04
N ALA A 148 -3.75 2.18 -2.78
CA ALA A 148 -3.67 0.76 -2.42
C ALA A 148 -2.21 0.28 -2.37
N ARG A 149 -1.40 0.69 -3.35
CA ARG A 149 0.03 0.35 -3.40
C ARG A 149 0.83 1.04 -2.31
N TYR A 150 0.59 2.32 -2.03
CA TYR A 150 1.31 3.05 -0.98
C TYR A 150 0.98 2.52 0.41
N ALA A 151 -0.29 2.19 0.67
CA ALA A 151 -0.67 1.57 1.92
C ALA A 151 0.06 0.23 2.11
N ASN A 152 0.14 -0.59 1.06
CA ASN A 152 0.88 -1.84 1.09
C ASN A 152 2.41 -1.63 1.26
N LEU A 153 2.97 -0.63 0.57
CA LEU A 153 4.39 -0.31 0.63
C LEU A 153 4.82 0.22 2.00
N ALA A 154 3.98 1.04 2.66
CA ALA A 154 4.20 1.48 4.04
C ALA A 154 4.29 0.28 5.00
N ARG A 155 3.37 -0.69 4.83
CA ARG A 155 3.34 -1.92 5.63
C ARG A 155 4.57 -2.78 5.38
N HIS A 156 4.96 -2.99 4.13
CA HIS A 156 6.20 -3.70 3.77
C HIS A 156 7.45 -3.00 4.32
N GLY A 157 7.54 -1.68 4.19
CA GLY A 157 8.65 -0.89 4.71
C GLY A 157 8.79 -1.02 6.22
N PHE A 158 7.69 -1.02 6.97
CA PHE A 158 7.72 -1.31 8.41
C PHE A 158 8.09 -2.78 8.68
N TYR A 159 7.51 -3.71 7.95
CA TYR A 159 7.73 -5.14 8.12
C TYR A 159 9.21 -5.51 8.06
N VAL A 160 9.93 -4.98 7.07
CA VAL A 160 11.36 -5.27 6.84
C VAL A 160 12.32 -4.31 7.58
N GLY A 161 11.78 -3.33 8.31
CA GLY A 161 12.54 -2.38 9.13
C GLY A 161 13.16 -1.21 8.37
N TYR A 162 12.64 -0.87 7.19
CA TYR A 162 13.05 0.34 6.45
C TYR A 162 12.32 1.60 6.94
N LEU A 163 11.12 1.42 7.49
CA LEU A 163 10.34 2.46 8.14
C LEU A 163 10.17 2.13 9.63
N THR A 164 10.20 3.15 10.46
CA THR A 164 9.70 3.07 11.84
C THR A 164 8.19 2.96 11.86
N ARG A 165 7.61 2.56 13.01
CA ARG A 165 6.14 2.50 13.15
C ARG A 165 5.49 3.85 12.87
N THR A 166 6.04 4.93 13.44
CA THR A 166 5.51 6.29 13.28
C THR A 166 5.48 6.72 11.82
N GLU A 167 6.54 6.43 11.06
CA GLU A 167 6.60 6.78 9.63
C GLU A 167 5.57 6.00 8.81
N ALA A 168 5.49 4.69 9.01
CA ALA A 168 4.53 3.86 8.28
C ALA A 168 3.08 4.28 8.56
N LEU A 169 2.73 4.58 9.82
CA LEU A 169 1.43 5.12 10.19
C LEU A 169 1.20 6.52 9.61
N GLY A 170 2.24 7.35 9.55
CA GLY A 170 2.17 8.67 8.91
C GLY A 170 1.83 8.59 7.42
N PHE A 171 2.40 7.63 6.70
CA PHE A 171 2.08 7.41 5.29
C PHE A 171 0.69 6.82 5.08
N LEU A 172 0.27 5.86 5.91
CA LEU A 172 -1.07 5.28 5.85
C LEU A 172 -2.16 6.33 6.09
N ARG A 173 -1.92 7.28 7.00
CA ARG A 173 -2.81 8.42 7.24
C ARG A 173 -2.94 9.32 6.01
N GLN A 174 -1.82 9.69 5.39
CA GLN A 174 -1.84 10.51 4.17
C GLN A 174 -2.57 9.81 3.02
N ALA A 175 -2.35 8.50 2.84
CA ALA A 175 -3.05 7.70 1.84
C ALA A 175 -4.58 7.66 2.10
N HIS A 176 -4.98 7.59 3.36
CA HIS A 176 -6.37 7.70 3.77
C HIS A 176 -6.94 9.09 3.47
N GLU A 177 -6.27 10.16 3.88
CA GLU A 177 -6.70 11.55 3.61
C GLU A 177 -6.88 11.83 2.11
N LEU A 178 -5.99 11.28 1.26
CA LEU A 178 -6.10 11.41 -0.20
C LEU A 178 -7.29 10.67 -0.80
N SER A 179 -7.72 9.55 -0.22
CA SER A 179 -8.75 8.68 -0.80
C SER A 179 -10.14 8.88 -0.21
N PHE A 180 -10.25 9.33 1.05
CA PHE A 180 -11.49 9.23 1.82
C PHE A 180 -12.70 9.91 1.16
N ASP A 181 -12.51 11.13 0.65
CA ASP A 181 -13.59 11.90 0.00
C ASP A 181 -13.81 11.51 -1.48
N GLN A 182 -12.93 10.66 -2.02
CA GLN A 182 -12.92 10.29 -3.43
C GLN A 182 -13.69 9.00 -3.72
N PHE A 183 -14.06 8.23 -2.69
CA PHE A 183 -14.86 7.01 -2.85
C PHE A 183 -15.98 6.96 -1.82
N GLY A 184 -17.08 6.29 -2.16
CA GLY A 184 -18.24 6.14 -1.29
C GLY A 184 -18.25 4.85 -0.47
N SER A 185 -17.45 3.85 -0.85
CA SER A 185 -17.43 2.53 -0.21
C SER A 185 -16.16 1.75 -0.54
N TRP A 186 -15.91 0.65 0.16
CA TRP A 186 -14.86 -0.30 -0.19
C TRP A 186 -15.02 -0.91 -1.58
N ALA A 187 -16.26 -1.17 -2.01
CA ALA A 187 -16.53 -1.69 -3.35
C ALA A 187 -16.13 -0.65 -4.42
N ASP A 188 -16.55 0.61 -4.24
CA ASP A 188 -16.19 1.72 -5.13
C ASP A 188 -14.66 1.94 -5.20
N PHE A 189 -13.97 1.86 -4.05
CA PHE A 189 -12.50 1.89 -4.01
C PHE A 189 -11.87 0.70 -4.76
N GLY A 190 -12.36 -0.51 -4.54
CA GLY A 190 -11.88 -1.73 -5.19
C GLY A 190 -12.07 -1.72 -6.71
N GLU A 191 -13.23 -1.28 -7.18
CA GLU A 191 -13.51 -1.10 -8.62
C GLU A 191 -12.54 -0.10 -9.25
N GLY A 192 -12.19 0.99 -8.54
CA GLY A 192 -11.14 1.90 -8.97
C GLY A 192 -9.78 1.21 -9.17
N VAL A 193 -9.39 0.33 -8.24
CA VAL A 193 -8.15 -0.46 -8.35
C VAL A 193 -8.19 -1.40 -9.55
N LEU A 194 -9.30 -2.11 -9.78
CA LEU A 194 -9.46 -3.01 -10.93
C LEU A 194 -9.48 -2.25 -12.26
N PHE A 195 -10.18 -1.11 -12.32
CA PHE A 195 -10.16 -0.24 -13.48
C PHE A 195 -8.72 0.18 -13.83
N SER A 196 -7.94 0.64 -12.85
CA SER A 196 -6.54 0.97 -13.08
C SER A 196 -5.71 -0.20 -13.55
N LYS A 197 -5.93 -1.41 -13.04
CA LYS A 197 -5.25 -2.61 -13.56
C LYS A 197 -5.46 -2.78 -15.06
N ARG A 198 -6.69 -2.53 -15.56
CA ARG A 198 -7.00 -2.56 -16.99
C ARG A 198 -6.29 -1.45 -17.78
N VAL A 199 -6.12 -0.27 -17.18
CA VAL A 199 -5.31 0.81 -17.77
C VAL A 199 -3.86 0.39 -17.96
N PHE A 200 -3.25 -0.26 -16.96
CA PHE A 200 -1.89 -0.80 -17.09
C PHE A 200 -1.82 -1.94 -18.11
N ASP A 201 -2.78 -2.86 -18.09
CA ASP A 201 -2.80 -4.00 -19.01
C ASP A 201 -3.04 -3.60 -20.47
N ALA A 202 -3.73 -2.48 -20.71
CA ALA A 202 -3.93 -1.96 -22.06
C ALA A 202 -2.61 -1.46 -22.70
N GLN A 203 -1.50 -1.37 -21.95
CA GLN A 203 -0.17 -1.10 -22.49
C GLN A 203 0.58 -2.37 -22.92
N LEU A 204 0.06 -3.54 -22.57
CA LEU A 204 0.69 -4.83 -22.85
C LEU A 204 0.14 -5.41 -24.15
N THR A 205 1.01 -6.11 -24.87
CA THR A 205 0.59 -7.03 -25.93
C THR A 205 -0.21 -8.21 -25.32
N PRO A 206 -1.02 -8.94 -26.11
CA PRO A 206 -1.74 -10.11 -25.62
C PRO A 206 -0.83 -11.15 -24.94
N ALA A 207 0.34 -11.41 -25.51
CA ALA A 207 1.31 -12.37 -24.96
C ALA A 207 1.91 -11.89 -23.63
N GLU A 208 2.23 -10.60 -23.51
CA GLU A 208 2.68 -10.02 -22.24
C GLU A 208 1.58 -10.07 -21.19
N LYS A 209 0.34 -9.73 -21.57
CA LYS A 209 -0.82 -9.78 -20.67
C LYS A 209 -1.04 -11.19 -20.13
N GLU A 210 -0.95 -12.22 -20.97
CA GLU A 210 -1.04 -13.62 -20.54
C GLU A 210 0.08 -14.00 -19.55
N ALA A 211 1.30 -13.47 -19.75
CA ALA A 211 2.44 -13.80 -18.92
C ALA A 211 2.47 -13.08 -17.56
N VAL A 212 1.97 -11.84 -17.48
CA VAL A 212 2.18 -10.98 -16.30
C VAL A 212 0.92 -10.32 -15.75
N SER A 213 -0.25 -10.50 -16.37
CA SER A 213 -1.47 -9.90 -15.85
C SER A 213 -1.99 -10.68 -14.65
N HIS A 214 -1.94 -10.03 -13.49
CA HIS A 214 -2.60 -10.47 -12.26
C HIS A 214 -4.00 -9.86 -12.09
N TYR A 215 -4.75 -9.66 -13.18
CA TYR A 215 -6.09 -9.05 -13.07
C TYR A 215 -7.06 -9.96 -12.30
N ASP A 216 -7.12 -11.24 -12.66
CA ASP A 216 -8.05 -12.20 -12.03
C ASP A 216 -7.71 -12.39 -10.55
N ASP A 217 -6.43 -12.53 -10.20
CA ASP A 217 -5.97 -12.60 -8.81
C ASP A 217 -6.42 -11.36 -8.00
N LEU A 218 -6.32 -10.17 -8.60
CA LEU A 218 -6.71 -8.91 -7.96
C LEU A 218 -8.22 -8.81 -7.78
N ALA A 219 -8.99 -9.26 -8.77
CA ALA A 219 -10.45 -9.33 -8.71
C ALA A 219 -10.92 -10.33 -7.65
N ASP A 220 -10.30 -11.51 -7.59
CA ASP A 220 -10.57 -12.51 -6.56
C ASP A 220 -10.24 -12.00 -5.16
N ALA A 221 -9.10 -11.30 -5.00
CA ALA A 221 -8.75 -10.67 -3.73
C ALA A 221 -9.78 -9.60 -3.32
N MET A 222 -10.21 -8.74 -4.25
CA MET A 222 -11.25 -7.74 -4.00
C MET A 222 -12.59 -8.40 -3.61
N HIS A 223 -13.03 -9.41 -4.37
CA HIS A 223 -14.28 -10.11 -4.08
C HIS A 223 -14.24 -10.84 -2.74
N ALA A 224 -13.11 -11.46 -2.41
CA ALA A 224 -12.93 -12.10 -1.12
C ALA A 224 -12.99 -11.08 0.03
N LEU A 225 -12.41 -9.89 -0.14
CA LEU A 225 -12.53 -8.80 0.85
C LEU A 225 -13.97 -8.32 1.01
N LEU A 226 -14.75 -8.26 -0.07
CA LEU A 226 -16.15 -7.83 0.01
C LEU A 226 -17.07 -8.88 0.62
N ARG A 227 -16.78 -10.18 0.45
CA ARG A 227 -17.66 -11.28 0.89
C ARG A 227 -17.32 -11.83 2.28
N ASP A 228 -16.04 -11.86 2.64
CA ASP A 228 -15.58 -12.46 3.89
C ASP A 228 -15.93 -11.55 5.08
N PRO A 229 -16.82 -11.97 6.01
CA PRO A 229 -17.20 -11.15 7.16
C PRO A 229 -16.03 -10.84 8.11
N GLN A 230 -14.92 -11.57 8.00
CA GLN A 230 -13.71 -11.39 8.81
C GLN A 230 -12.67 -10.49 8.15
N SER A 231 -12.82 -10.18 6.87
CA SER A 231 -11.92 -9.28 6.14
C SER A 231 -11.87 -7.88 6.75
N ALA A 232 -10.79 -7.15 6.48
CA ALA A 232 -10.70 -5.76 6.91
C ALA A 232 -11.87 -4.91 6.36
N TRP A 233 -12.30 -5.13 5.11
CA TRP A 233 -13.36 -4.35 4.47
C TRP A 233 -14.76 -4.56 5.06
N ASN A 234 -15.02 -5.72 5.67
CA ASN A 234 -16.28 -5.98 6.38
C ASN A 234 -16.21 -5.63 7.87
N ARG A 235 -15.01 -5.60 8.46
CA ARG A 235 -14.80 -5.30 9.88
C ARG A 235 -14.71 -3.80 10.18
N VAL A 236 -14.35 -2.97 9.20
CA VAL A 236 -14.34 -1.51 9.33
C VAL A 236 -15.11 -0.87 8.18
N ALA A 237 -16.03 0.03 8.50
CA ALA A 237 -16.79 0.74 7.47
C ALA A 237 -15.94 1.83 6.78
N TRP A 238 -16.17 2.01 5.46
CA TRP A 238 -15.50 3.04 4.66
C TRP A 238 -15.69 4.43 5.24
N ALA A 239 -16.94 4.87 5.40
CA ALA A 239 -17.27 6.01 6.25
C ALA A 239 -17.77 5.46 7.60
N ALA A 240 -17.44 6.11 8.71
CA ALA A 240 -18.28 5.95 9.90
C ALA A 240 -19.68 6.34 9.45
N SER A 241 -20.68 5.48 9.65
CA SER A 241 -22.08 5.82 9.43
C SER A 241 -22.32 7.21 10.01
N ARG A 242 -22.62 8.19 9.15
CA ARG A 242 -22.99 9.54 9.58
C ARG A 242 -24.27 9.46 10.40
#